data_AF-A0A832MBX6-F1
#
_entry.id   AF-A0A832MBX6-F1
#
_cell.length_a   1.000
_cell.length_b   1.000
_cell.length_c   1.000
_cell.angle_alpha   90.00
_cell.angle_beta   90.00
_cell.angle_gamma   90.00
#
_symmetry.space_group_name_H-M   'P 1'
#
loop_
_entity.id
_entity.type
_entity.pdbx_description
1 polymer ?
#
loop_
_entity_poly.entity_id
_entity_poly.type
_entity_poly.pdbx_seq_one_letter_code
_entity_poly.pdbx_strand_id
1 'polypeptide(L)'
;MDKYRGASIGIVIECEGGYVTVPSYTSATAYDKNGTETQKWSGAEDHFENFIKAVRSRKIEDLHVDILEGHLSSALCHNANISYRLGKRVPSGQIRDALRADAGLAEAFGRMEEHLAANGVDLNTEQAALGMPLRMNPKTERFKGNRKANELLTRKYRVPFVASNNV
;
A
#
# COMPACT_ATOMS: atom_id res chain seq x y z
N MET A 1 16.82 7.69 -10.37
CA MET A 1 15.53 7.62 -9.65
C MET A 1 14.97 9.01 -9.61
N ASP A 2 13.77 9.18 -10.14
CA ASP A 2 13.06 10.45 -10.13
C ASP A 2 12.71 10.83 -8.68
N LYS A 3 12.71 12.13 -8.38
CA LYS A 3 12.31 12.64 -7.05
C LYS A 3 10.93 13.27 -7.16
N TYR A 4 9.94 12.69 -6.50
CA TYR A 4 8.60 13.28 -6.41
C TYR A 4 8.50 14.09 -5.14
N ARG A 5 8.31 15.42 -5.28
CA ARG A 5 8.30 16.39 -4.17
C ARG A 5 9.49 16.21 -3.20
N GLY A 6 10.68 15.94 -3.74
CA GLY A 6 11.90 15.76 -2.94
C GLY A 6 12.10 14.36 -2.34
N ALA A 7 11.12 13.47 -2.43
CA ALA A 7 11.26 12.06 -2.02
C ALA A 7 11.64 11.18 -3.21
N SER A 8 12.75 10.42 -3.08
CA SER A 8 13.09 9.31 -4.00
C SER A 8 12.58 7.97 -3.47
N ILE A 9 12.73 7.75 -2.16
CA ILE A 9 12.13 6.65 -1.40
C ILE A 9 11.47 7.32 -0.21
N GLY A 10 10.16 7.17 -0.05
CA GLY A 10 9.43 7.88 1.00
C GLY A 10 7.94 7.92 0.77
N ILE A 11 7.28 8.74 1.58
CA ILE A 11 5.83 8.95 1.53
C ILE A 11 5.57 10.41 1.15
N VAL A 12 4.62 10.63 0.25
CA VAL A 12 4.06 11.95 -0.03
C VAL A 12 2.57 11.90 0.25
N ILE A 13 2.10 12.78 1.14
CA ILE A 13 0.71 12.88 1.55
C ILE A 13 0.18 14.20 0.97
N GLU A 14 -0.69 14.10 -0.03
CA GLU A 14 -1.33 15.26 -0.65
C GLU A 14 -2.55 15.69 0.18
N CYS A 15 -2.64 16.98 0.48
CA CYS A 15 -3.71 17.58 1.26
C CYS A 15 -4.30 18.78 0.51
N GLU A 16 -5.54 19.17 0.83
CA GLU A 16 -6.19 20.32 0.16
C GLU A 16 -5.42 21.64 0.34
N GLY A 17 -4.63 21.77 1.41
CA GLY A 17 -3.85 22.95 1.78
C GLY A 17 -2.36 22.91 1.42
N GLY A 18 -1.87 21.82 0.83
CA GLY A 18 -0.44 21.59 0.64
C GLY A 18 -0.10 20.10 0.68
N TYR A 19 1.08 19.74 1.17
CA TYR A 19 1.50 18.33 1.21
C TYR A 19 2.50 18.07 2.33
N VAL A 20 2.60 16.81 2.76
CA VAL A 20 3.64 16.33 3.68
C VAL A 20 4.57 15.40 2.92
N THR A 21 5.88 15.57 3.08
CA THR A 21 6.89 14.65 2.56
C THR A 21 7.57 13.94 3.73
N VAL A 22 7.75 12.63 3.60
CA VAL A 22 8.48 11.78 4.55
C VAL A 22 9.62 11.13 3.76
N PRO A 23 10.73 11.85 3.53
CA PRO A 23 11.80 11.40 2.64
C PRO A 23 12.75 10.39 3.30
N SER A 24 12.60 10.13 4.59
CA SER A 24 13.40 9.16 5.35
C SER A 24 12.60 8.59 6.51
N TYR A 25 13.17 7.59 7.20
CA TYR A 25 12.60 7.03 8.43
C TYR A 25 12.63 7.99 9.63
N THR A 26 13.31 9.14 9.51
CA THR A 26 13.64 9.99 10.65
C THR A 26 13.13 11.43 10.52
N SER A 27 12.50 11.78 9.40
CA SER A 27 12.02 13.14 9.16
C SER A 27 10.76 13.20 8.34
N ALA A 28 9.97 14.23 8.60
CA ALA A 28 8.84 14.64 7.78
C ALA A 28 8.78 16.17 7.70
N THR A 29 8.32 16.71 6.58
CA THR A 29 8.14 18.16 6.41
C THR A 29 6.79 18.44 5.74
N ALA A 30 6.01 19.35 6.32
CA ALA A 30 4.79 19.87 5.75
C ALA A 30 5.06 21.17 4.98
N TYR A 31 4.41 21.30 3.83
CA TYR A 31 4.49 22.44 2.94
C TYR A 31 3.09 22.97 2.65
N ASP A 32 2.96 24.28 2.49
CA ASP A 32 1.73 24.90 1.99
C ASP A 32 1.58 24.73 0.46
N LYS A 33 0.50 25.29 -0.11
CA LYS A 33 0.26 25.29 -1.57
C LYS A 33 1.37 25.92 -2.40
N ASN A 34 2.13 26.84 -1.82
CA ASN A 34 3.22 27.55 -2.48
C ASN A 34 4.55 26.80 -2.36
N GLY A 35 4.58 25.65 -1.69
CA GLY A 35 5.81 24.91 -1.40
C GLY A 35 6.63 25.52 -0.26
N THR A 36 6.03 26.40 0.54
CA THR A 36 6.68 26.99 1.72
C THR A 36 6.59 26.00 2.87
N GLU A 37 7.72 25.72 3.52
CA GLU A 37 7.76 24.89 4.73
C GLU A 37 6.92 25.54 5.83
N THR A 38 5.96 24.79 6.34
CA THR A 38 5.06 25.23 7.43
C THR A 38 5.37 24.52 8.73
N GLN A 39 5.85 23.28 8.66
CA GLN A 39 6.22 22.50 9.82
C GLN A 39 7.24 21.43 9.45
N LYS A 40 8.11 21.10 10.40
CA LYS A 40 9.09 20.04 10.27
C LYS A 40 9.10 19.17 11.51
N TRP A 41 9.18 17.86 11.28
CA TRP A 41 9.33 16.84 12.30
C TRP A 41 10.63 16.08 12.08
N SER A 42 11.26 15.71 13.18
CA SER A 42 12.40 14.81 13.19
C SER A 42 12.32 13.92 14.41
N GLY A 43 12.60 12.64 14.24
CA GLY A 43 12.57 11.68 15.32
C GLY A 43 12.63 10.25 14.77
N ALA A 44 13.18 9.36 15.58
CA ALA A 44 13.11 7.94 15.39
C ALA A 44 13.21 7.27 16.75
N GLU A 45 12.69 6.05 16.84
CA GLU A 45 12.72 5.25 18.03
C GLU A 45 13.10 3.81 17.68
N ASP A 46 13.72 3.12 18.63
CA ASP A 46 14.07 1.71 18.47
C ASP A 46 12.85 0.82 18.79
N HIS A 47 12.32 0.16 17.75
CA HIS A 47 11.17 -0.74 17.89
C HIS A 47 11.46 -1.98 18.75
N PHE A 48 12.71 -2.46 18.78
CA PHE A 48 13.10 -3.58 19.66
C PHE A 48 13.12 -3.12 21.13
N GLU A 49 13.64 -1.92 21.40
CA GLU A 49 13.61 -1.35 22.73
C GLU A 49 12.17 -1.13 23.21
N ASN A 50 11.29 -0.58 22.36
CA ASN A 50 9.87 -0.43 22.68
C ASN A 50 9.21 -1.78 23.03
N PHE A 51 9.43 -2.81 22.20
CA PHE A 51 8.91 -4.16 22.47
C PHE A 51 9.39 -4.71 23.81
N ILE A 52 10.70 -4.63 24.09
CA ILE A 52 11.27 -5.11 25.36
C ILE A 52 10.69 -4.33 26.55
N LYS A 53 10.51 -3.01 26.42
CA LYS A 53 9.88 -2.18 27.45
C LYS A 53 8.43 -2.61 27.73
N ALA A 54 7.63 -2.77 26.69
CA ALA A 54 6.23 -3.21 26.82
C ALA A 54 6.11 -4.62 27.44
N VAL A 55 7.00 -5.55 27.06
CA VAL A 55 7.04 -6.89 27.68
C VAL A 55 7.39 -6.81 29.17
N ARG A 56 8.36 -5.96 29.53
CA ARG A 56 8.79 -5.78 30.94
C ARG A 56 7.72 -5.10 31.79
N SER A 57 7.05 -4.08 31.25
CA SER A 57 6.00 -3.37 31.97
C SER A 57 4.70 -4.17 32.09
N ARG A 58 4.48 -5.11 31.15
CA ARG A 58 3.23 -5.89 31.01
C ARG A 58 2.01 -5.01 30.78
N LYS A 59 2.20 -3.82 30.22
CA LYS A 59 1.15 -2.87 29.86
C LYS A 59 1.11 -2.77 28.34
N ILE A 60 -0.06 -3.05 27.76
CA ILE A 60 -0.23 -3.01 26.31
C ILE A 60 -0.14 -1.58 25.77
N GLU A 61 -0.49 -0.60 26.61
CA GLU A 61 -0.45 0.82 26.29
C GLU A 61 0.98 1.35 26.07
N ASP A 62 2.00 0.62 26.54
CA ASP A 62 3.41 0.97 26.33
C ASP A 62 3.91 0.50 24.95
N LEU A 63 3.14 -0.32 24.22
CA LEU A 63 3.49 -0.81 22.89
C LEU A 63 3.04 0.21 21.83
N HIS A 64 3.95 0.63 20.95
CA HIS A 64 3.61 1.63 19.93
C HIS A 64 2.69 1.10 18.83
N VAL A 65 2.73 -0.21 18.55
CA VAL A 65 1.91 -0.84 17.51
C VAL A 65 1.43 -2.20 18.00
N ASP A 66 0.11 -2.32 18.19
CA ASP A 66 -0.54 -3.59 18.53
C ASP A 66 -0.51 -4.58 17.35
N ILE A 67 -0.60 -5.88 17.64
CA ILE A 67 -0.60 -6.93 16.61
C ILE A 67 -1.77 -6.80 15.64
N LEU A 68 -2.91 -6.26 16.07
CA LEU A 68 -4.05 -6.01 15.19
C LEU A 68 -3.69 -5.04 14.05
N GLU A 69 -2.91 -3.99 14.33
CA GLU A 69 -2.42 -3.06 13.31
C GLU A 69 -1.48 -3.76 12.34
N GLY A 70 -0.63 -4.66 12.84
CA GLY A 70 0.22 -5.53 12.03
C GLY A 70 -0.56 -6.46 11.12
N HIS A 71 -1.65 -7.06 11.61
CA HIS A 71 -2.56 -7.90 10.83
C HIS A 71 -3.23 -7.10 9.72
N LEU A 72 -3.85 -5.96 10.05
CA LEU A 72 -4.59 -5.13 9.11
C LEU A 72 -3.69 -4.59 8.00
N SER A 73 -2.49 -4.09 8.35
CA SER A 73 -1.50 -3.60 7.38
C SER A 73 -1.02 -4.70 6.45
N SER A 74 -0.70 -5.88 6.98
CA SER A 74 -0.25 -7.04 6.18
C SER A 74 -1.36 -7.56 5.26
N ALA A 75 -2.62 -7.51 5.69
CA ALA A 75 -3.77 -7.93 4.91
C ALA A 75 -3.96 -7.10 3.62
N LEU A 76 -3.61 -5.80 3.64
CA LEU A 76 -3.68 -4.95 2.44
C LEU A 76 -2.78 -5.46 1.31
N CYS A 77 -1.56 -5.91 1.64
CA CYS A 77 -0.64 -6.51 0.67
C CYS A 77 -1.24 -7.77 0.02
N HIS A 78 -1.92 -8.60 0.82
CA HIS A 78 -2.59 -9.78 0.30
C HIS A 78 -3.78 -9.42 -0.59
N ASN A 79 -4.57 -8.41 -0.23
CA ASN A 79 -5.70 -7.93 -1.04
C ASN A 79 -5.25 -7.44 -2.41
N ALA A 80 -4.17 -6.64 -2.46
CA ALA A 80 -3.56 -6.18 -3.70
C ALA A 80 -3.06 -7.35 -4.56
N ASN A 81 -2.39 -8.34 -3.94
CA ASN A 81 -1.91 -9.52 -4.66
C ASN A 81 -3.06 -10.39 -5.21
N ILE A 82 -4.17 -10.52 -4.49
CA ILE A 82 -5.37 -11.23 -4.97
C ILE A 82 -5.97 -10.49 -6.17
N SER A 83 -6.09 -9.16 -6.08
CA SER A 83 -6.53 -8.32 -7.21
C SER A 83 -5.64 -8.53 -8.44
N TYR A 84 -4.31 -8.49 -8.25
CA TYR A 84 -3.33 -8.71 -9.32
C TYR A 84 -3.47 -10.09 -9.96
N ARG A 85 -3.54 -11.16 -9.15
CA ARG A 85 -3.65 -12.55 -9.64
C ARG A 85 -4.94 -12.85 -10.39
N LEU A 86 -6.04 -12.17 -10.04
CA LEU A 86 -7.32 -12.28 -10.75
C LEU A 86 -7.46 -11.27 -11.90
N GLY A 87 -6.49 -10.37 -12.04
CA GLY A 87 -6.43 -9.39 -13.10
C GLY A 87 -6.07 -10.00 -14.45
N LYS A 88 -5.85 -9.13 -15.43
CA LYS A 88 -5.44 -9.50 -16.77
C LYS A 88 -4.36 -8.55 -17.28
N ARG A 89 -3.41 -9.07 -18.06
CA ARG A 89 -2.49 -8.22 -18.82
C ARG A 89 -3.27 -7.53 -19.94
N VAL A 90 -3.13 -6.22 -20.03
CA VAL A 90 -3.79 -5.39 -21.04
C VAL A 90 -2.84 -4.28 -21.51
N PRO A 91 -3.02 -3.75 -22.74
CA PRO A 91 -2.32 -2.56 -23.20
C PRO A 91 -2.63 -1.34 -22.32
N SER A 92 -1.69 -0.39 -22.24
CA SER A 92 -1.82 0.78 -21.35
C SER A 92 -3.07 1.61 -21.61
N GLY A 93 -3.52 1.73 -22.86
CA GLY A 93 -4.77 2.41 -23.21
C GLY A 93 -6.00 1.89 -22.45
N GLN A 94 -6.14 0.56 -22.31
CA GLN A 94 -7.25 -0.03 -21.54
C GLN A 94 -7.14 0.26 -20.04
N ILE A 95 -5.91 0.40 -19.52
CA ILE A 95 -5.69 0.75 -18.12
C ILE A 95 -6.09 2.21 -17.88
N ARG A 96 -5.65 3.12 -18.75
CA ARG A 96 -6.05 4.54 -18.68
C ARG A 96 -7.58 4.69 -18.71
N ASP A 97 -8.25 3.97 -19.60
CA ASP A 97 -9.71 3.98 -19.68
C ASP A 97 -10.38 3.45 -18.41
N ALA A 98 -9.83 2.40 -17.79
CA ALA A 98 -10.35 1.83 -16.55
C ALA A 98 -10.15 2.76 -15.34
N LEU A 99 -9.07 3.55 -15.34
CA LEU A 99 -8.70 4.44 -14.24
C LEU A 99 -9.22 5.87 -14.40
N ARG A 100 -9.80 6.25 -15.55
CA ARG A 100 -10.21 7.62 -15.89
C ARG A 100 -11.08 8.34 -14.85
N ALA A 101 -11.87 7.59 -14.08
CA ALA A 101 -12.80 8.14 -13.08
C ALA A 101 -12.14 8.39 -11.72
N ASP A 102 -10.91 7.90 -11.52
CA ASP A 102 -10.13 8.08 -10.31
C ASP A 102 -8.86 8.87 -10.65
N ALA A 103 -8.90 10.17 -10.37
CA ALA A 103 -7.81 11.08 -10.72
C ALA A 103 -6.49 10.70 -10.05
N GLY A 104 -6.53 10.16 -8.82
CA GLY A 104 -5.34 9.75 -8.09
C GLY A 104 -4.69 8.50 -8.71
N LEU A 105 -5.50 7.49 -9.06
CA LEU A 105 -5.00 6.30 -9.74
C LEU A 105 -4.52 6.60 -11.16
N ALA A 106 -5.22 7.47 -11.89
CA ALA A 106 -4.82 7.88 -13.23
C ALA A 106 -3.47 8.61 -13.22
N GLU A 107 -3.25 9.53 -12.28
CA GLU A 107 -1.98 10.22 -12.08
C GLU A 107 -0.85 9.24 -11.73
N ALA A 108 -1.08 8.37 -10.76
CA ALA A 108 -0.08 7.41 -10.32
C ALA A 108 0.30 6.42 -11.44
N PHE A 109 -0.67 5.97 -12.23
CA PHE A 109 -0.41 5.13 -13.40
C PHE A 109 0.38 5.89 -14.48
N GLY A 110 0.07 7.18 -14.71
CA GLY A 110 0.82 8.04 -15.62
C GLY A 110 2.30 8.13 -15.23
N ARG A 111 2.61 8.41 -13.96
CA ARG A 111 3.99 8.41 -13.46
C ARG A 111 4.70 7.07 -13.62
N MET A 112 3.98 5.96 -13.39
CA MET A 112 4.52 4.62 -13.60
C MET A 112 4.86 4.39 -15.09
N GLU A 113 3.97 4.78 -16.00
CA GLU A 113 4.16 4.66 -17.45
C GLU A 113 5.34 5.50 -17.95
N GLU A 114 5.45 6.75 -17.51
CA GLU A 114 6.57 7.64 -17.81
C GLU A 114 7.91 7.04 -17.31
N HIS A 115 7.93 6.55 -16.07
CA HIS A 115 9.11 5.94 -15.50
C HIS A 115 9.54 4.68 -16.26
N LEU A 116 8.60 3.82 -16.63
CA LEU A 116 8.88 2.61 -17.40
C LEU A 116 9.39 2.94 -18.81
N ALA A 117 8.77 3.91 -19.50
CA ALA A 117 9.21 4.36 -20.82
C ALA A 117 10.63 4.95 -20.78
N ALA A 118 10.95 5.75 -19.75
CA ALA A 118 12.30 6.29 -19.53
C ALA A 118 13.37 5.20 -19.32
N ASN A 119 12.95 3.99 -18.94
CA ASN A 119 13.81 2.82 -18.73
C ASN A 119 13.64 1.76 -19.84
N GLY A 120 13.06 2.13 -20.99
CA GLY A 120 12.97 1.27 -22.18
C GLY A 120 11.89 0.20 -22.12
N VAL A 121 10.90 0.32 -21.25
CA VAL A 121 9.77 -0.61 -21.13
C VAL A 121 8.52 0.02 -21.76
N ASP A 122 8.06 -0.54 -22.89
CA ASP A 122 6.85 -0.09 -23.58
C ASP A 122 5.63 -0.91 -23.13
N LEU A 123 4.69 -0.27 -22.42
CA LEU A 123 3.47 -0.93 -21.93
C LEU A 123 2.44 -1.25 -23.02
N ASN A 124 2.61 -0.76 -24.24
CA ASN A 124 1.76 -1.19 -25.36
C ASN A 124 2.13 -2.61 -25.83
N THR A 125 3.40 -2.98 -25.72
CA THR A 125 3.91 -4.30 -26.12
C THR A 125 4.03 -5.24 -24.93
N GLU A 126 4.67 -4.82 -23.84
CA GLU A 126 4.94 -5.64 -22.65
C GLU A 126 3.67 -5.89 -21.82
N GLN A 127 2.70 -4.95 -21.92
CA GLN A 127 1.46 -4.91 -21.16
C GLN A 127 1.66 -4.85 -19.64
N ALA A 128 0.70 -4.25 -18.93
CA ALA A 128 0.66 -4.29 -17.47
C ALA A 128 -0.57 -5.05 -17.00
N ALA A 129 -0.49 -5.62 -15.80
CA ALA A 129 -1.63 -6.30 -15.20
C ALA A 129 -2.62 -5.26 -14.64
N LEU A 130 -3.81 -5.19 -15.23
CA LEU A 130 -4.95 -4.52 -14.62
C LEU A 130 -5.60 -5.47 -13.61
N GLY A 131 -5.40 -5.19 -12.33
CA GLY A 131 -5.99 -5.96 -11.23
C GLY A 131 -7.52 -5.95 -11.26
N MET A 132 -8.13 -7.01 -10.73
CA MET A 132 -9.58 -7.06 -10.54
C MET A 132 -10.00 -6.07 -9.43
N PRO A 133 -10.97 -5.17 -9.65
CA PRO A 133 -11.51 -4.35 -8.57
C PRO A 133 -12.20 -5.23 -7.51
N LEU A 134 -11.74 -5.17 -6.27
CA LEU A 134 -12.23 -5.99 -5.17
C LEU A 134 -12.73 -5.10 -4.04
N ARG A 135 -13.83 -5.51 -3.40
CA ARG A 135 -14.38 -4.83 -2.21
C ARG A 135 -14.35 -5.78 -1.02
N MET A 136 -13.52 -5.46 -0.03
CA MET A 136 -13.44 -6.20 1.23
C MET A 136 -14.60 -5.81 2.16
N ASN A 137 -15.20 -6.79 2.83
CA ASN A 137 -16.02 -6.55 4.01
C ASN A 137 -15.13 -6.70 5.25
N PRO A 138 -14.79 -5.61 5.96
CA PRO A 138 -13.87 -5.68 7.09
C PRO A 138 -14.44 -6.45 8.29
N LYS A 139 -15.77 -6.56 8.42
CA LYS A 139 -16.39 -7.30 9.53
C LYS A 139 -16.30 -8.82 9.38
N THR A 140 -16.30 -9.29 8.14
CA THR A 140 -16.29 -10.74 7.83
C THR A 140 -14.98 -11.16 7.16
N GLU A 141 -14.03 -10.24 7.01
CA GLU A 141 -12.76 -10.39 6.28
C GLU A 141 -12.88 -11.12 4.94
N ARG A 142 -13.94 -10.81 4.17
CA ARG A 142 -14.26 -11.48 2.90
C ARG A 142 -14.59 -10.50 1.79
N PHE A 143 -14.22 -10.85 0.57
CA PHE A 143 -14.57 -10.09 -0.62
C PHE A 143 -16.07 -10.23 -0.94
N LYS A 144 -16.74 -9.09 -1.09
CA LYS A 144 -18.17 -9.01 -1.42
C LYS A 144 -18.40 -9.59 -2.82
N GLY A 145 -19.29 -10.59 -2.93
CA GLY A 145 -19.74 -11.15 -4.21
C GLY A 145 -18.66 -11.85 -5.06
N ASN A 146 -17.46 -12.12 -4.53
CA ASN A 146 -16.36 -12.67 -5.32
C ASN A 146 -15.83 -13.99 -4.75
N ARG A 147 -16.39 -15.11 -5.21
CA ARG A 147 -15.98 -16.45 -4.75
C ARG A 147 -14.51 -16.75 -5.06
N LYS A 148 -14.05 -16.44 -6.27
CA LYS A 148 -12.66 -16.69 -6.70
C LYS A 148 -11.64 -15.93 -5.84
N ALA A 149 -11.93 -14.68 -5.49
CA ALA A 149 -11.07 -13.90 -4.59
C ALA A 149 -11.05 -14.49 -3.17
N ASN A 150 -12.22 -14.90 -2.67
CA ASN A 150 -12.30 -15.52 -1.34
C ASN A 150 -11.57 -16.88 -1.26
N GLU A 151 -11.51 -17.65 -2.34
CA GLU A 151 -10.71 -18.89 -2.42
C GLU A 151 -9.20 -18.63 -2.30
N LEU A 152 -8.75 -17.39 -2.50
CA LEU A 152 -7.34 -16.99 -2.41
C LEU A 152 -6.98 -16.37 -1.05
N LEU A 153 -7.95 -16.16 -0.14
CA LEU A 153 -7.70 -15.64 1.21
C LEU A 153 -6.87 -16.61 2.06
N THR A 154 -6.99 -17.90 1.78
CA THR A 154 -6.19 -18.95 2.43
C THR A 154 -5.69 -19.93 1.38
N ARG A 155 -4.64 -20.68 1.70
CA ARG A 155 -4.12 -21.74 0.83
C ARG A 155 -4.76 -23.07 1.18
N LYS A 156 -4.78 -23.99 0.22
CA LYS A 156 -5.03 -25.40 0.53
C LYS A 156 -3.87 -25.93 1.36
N TYR A 157 -4.10 -26.09 2.66
CA TYR A 157 -3.11 -26.66 3.58
C TYR A 157 -2.78 -28.10 3.23
N ARG A 158 -1.54 -28.51 3.53
CA ARG A 158 -1.07 -29.89 3.35
C ARG A 158 -1.37 -30.68 4.61
N VAL A 159 -2.25 -31.68 4.54
CA VAL A 159 -2.56 -32.59 5.65
C VAL A 159 -1.28 -33.30 6.14
N PRO A 160 -1.03 -33.46 7.46
CA PRO A 160 -1.86 -33.00 8.59
C PRO A 160 -1.60 -31.56 9.08
N PHE A 161 -0.76 -30.78 8.39
CA PHE A 161 -0.35 -29.42 8.79
C PHE A 161 -1.37 -28.37 8.35
N VAL A 162 -2.53 -28.35 9.04
CA VAL A 162 -3.64 -27.43 8.77
C VAL A 162 -3.70 -26.33 9.84
N ALA A 163 -3.98 -25.10 9.42
CA ALA A 163 -4.46 -24.08 10.35
C ALA A 163 -5.94 -24.34 10.67
N SER A 164 -6.39 -23.95 11.86
CA SER A 164 -7.81 -24.05 12.23
C SER A 164 -8.67 -23.26 11.24
N ASN A 165 -9.80 -23.83 10.83
CA ASN A 165 -10.79 -23.13 9.99
C ASN A 165 -11.70 -22.18 10.80
N ASN A 166 -11.49 -22.09 12.11
CA ASN A 166 -12.22 -21.19 12.99
C ASN A 166 -11.50 -19.84 13.08
N VAL A 167 -11.62 -19.04 12.02
CA VAL A 167 -11.29 -17.61 12.03
C VAL A 167 -12.58 -16.85 11.72
#